data_AF-A0A7W0K527-F1
#
_entry.id   AF-A0A7W0K527-F1
#
_cell.length_a   1.000
_cell.length_b   1.000
_cell.length_c   1.000
_cell.angle_alpha   90.00
_cell.angle_beta   90.00
_cell.angle_gamma   90.00
#
_symmetry.space_group_name_H-M   'P 1'
#
loop_
_entity.id
_entity.type
_entity.pdbx_description
1 polymer ?
#
loop_
_entity_poly.entity_id
_entity_poly.type
_entity_poly.pdbx_seq_one_letter_code
_entity_poly.pdbx_strand_id
1 'polypeptide(L)'
;MAVERWFNAAGHLAGPVDPPLRPDTREPFGLDDFARVLPAAAGAQELSADPWLCVPGEVLRVLRRWRPTPLVRAAAMEAALG
;
A
#
# COMPACT_ATOMS: atom_id res chain seq x y z
N MET A 1 10.32 17.48 -1.13
CA MET A 1 10.37 16.22 -1.90
C MET A 1 8.96 15.65 -1.95
N ALA A 2 8.39 15.44 -3.14
CA ALA A 2 7.11 14.74 -3.27
C ALA A 2 7.40 13.25 -3.42
N VAL A 3 6.70 12.40 -2.67
CA VAL A 3 6.71 10.95 -2.89
C VAL A 3 5.92 10.70 -4.18
N GLU A 4 6.54 10.10 -5.19
CA GLU A 4 5.93 9.87 -6.52
C GLU A 4 5.54 8.42 -6.77
N ARG A 5 5.98 7.51 -5.91
CA ARG A 5 5.73 6.07 -6.00
C ARG A 5 5.35 5.50 -4.63
N TRP A 6 4.43 4.54 -4.62
CA TRP A 6 4.19 3.68 -3.48
C TRP A 6 5.27 2.60 -3.41
N PHE A 7 5.72 2.32 -2.19
CA PHE A 7 6.57 1.18 -1.89
C PHE A 7 5.69 -0.04 -1.67
N ASN A 8 6.00 -1.15 -2.36
CA ASN A 8 5.33 -2.42 -2.16
C ASN A 8 6.30 -3.41 -1.49
N ALA A 9 5.99 -3.80 -0.27
CA ALA A 9 6.83 -4.74 0.48
C ALA A 9 6.88 -6.12 -0.17
N ALA A 10 5.82 -6.55 -0.88
CA ALA A 10 5.74 -7.89 -1.49
C ALA A 10 6.88 -8.16 -2.47
N GLY A 11 7.29 -7.15 -3.26
CA GLY A 11 8.41 -7.24 -4.19
C GLY A 11 9.79 -7.38 -3.54
N HIS A 12 9.86 -7.33 -2.20
CA HIS A 12 11.09 -7.46 -1.41
C HIS A 12 11.10 -8.66 -0.46
N LEU A 13 10.02 -9.44 -0.40
CA LEU A 13 9.97 -10.63 0.45
C LEU A 13 10.79 -11.78 -0.16
N ALA A 14 11.28 -12.67 0.71
CA ALA A 14 12.09 -13.82 0.29
C ALA A 14 11.30 -14.87 -0.51
N GLY A 15 9.97 -14.87 -0.40
CA GLY A 15 9.05 -15.74 -1.13
C GLY A 15 7.77 -15.00 -1.49
N PRO A 16 6.92 -15.60 -2.34
CA PRO A 16 5.66 -14.97 -2.76
C PRO A 16 4.71 -14.77 -1.57
N VAL A 17 3.88 -13.73 -1.66
CA VAL A 17 2.75 -13.56 -0.75
C VAL A 17 1.65 -14.52 -1.16
N ASP A 18 1.15 -15.32 -0.21
CA ASP A 18 0.03 -16.21 -0.48
C ASP A 18 -1.21 -15.40 -0.88
N PRO A 19 -1.97 -15.84 -1.90
CA PRO A 19 -3.17 -15.15 -2.32
C PRO A 19 -4.24 -15.21 -1.21
N PRO A 20 -5.16 -14.23 -1.16
CA PRO A 20 -6.32 -14.33 -0.30
C PRO A 20 -7.13 -15.60 -0.65
N LEU A 21 -7.91 -16.11 0.30
CA LEU A 21 -8.71 -17.32 0.12
C LEU A 21 -10.20 -16.98 0.11
N ARG A 22 -10.97 -17.75 -0.67
CA ARG A 22 -12.43 -17.68 -0.64
C ARG A 22 -12.98 -18.14 0.72
N PRO A 23 -13.93 -17.42 1.35
CA PRO A 23 -14.44 -17.80 2.67
C PRO A 23 -15.13 -19.16 2.72
N ASP A 24 -15.77 -19.56 1.62
CA ASP A 24 -16.57 -20.77 1.48
C ASP A 24 -15.73 -21.99 1.07
N THR A 25 -14.89 -21.87 0.03
CA THR A 25 -14.11 -23.00 -0.50
C THR A 25 -12.70 -23.11 0.06
N ARG A 26 -12.16 -22.02 0.63
CA ARG A 26 -10.74 -21.86 0.98
C ARG A 26 -9.76 -22.02 -0.19
N GLU A 27 -10.25 -21.93 -1.42
CA GLU A 27 -9.39 -21.89 -2.59
C GLU A 27 -8.86 -20.45 -2.84
N PRO A 28 -7.71 -20.30 -3.51
CA PRO A 28 -7.15 -18.99 -3.87
C PRO A 28 -8.14 -18.07 -4.59
N PHE A 29 -8.17 -16.79 -4.20
CA PHE A 29 -8.89 -15.72 -4.87
C PHE A 29 -8.22 -15.39 -6.20
N GLY A 30 -9.00 -15.37 -7.28
CA GLY A 30 -8.54 -14.91 -8.60
C GLY A 30 -8.90 -13.46 -8.90
N LEU A 31 -8.43 -12.94 -10.03
CA LEU A 31 -8.74 -11.58 -10.49
C LEU A 31 -10.26 -11.34 -10.66
N ASP A 32 -10.98 -12.34 -11.16
CA ASP A 32 -12.44 -12.27 -11.35
C ASP A 32 -13.20 -12.18 -10.02
N ASP A 33 -12.64 -12.71 -8.94
CA ASP A 33 -13.24 -12.62 -7.62
C ASP A 33 -13.12 -11.22 -7.03
N PHE A 34 -12.03 -10.52 -7.37
CA PHE A 34 -11.85 -9.12 -7.00
C PHE A 34 -12.83 -8.19 -7.69
N ALA A 35 -13.32 -8.53 -8.89
CA ALA A 35 -14.20 -7.65 -9.66
C ALA A 35 -15.51 -7.29 -8.92
N ARG A 36 -15.91 -8.08 -7.92
CA ARG A 36 -17.11 -7.81 -7.09
C ARG A 36 -16.84 -6.94 -5.87
N VAL A 37 -15.58 -6.81 -5.45
CA VAL A 37 -15.20 -6.17 -4.17
C VAL A 37 -14.27 -4.98 -4.32
N LEU A 38 -13.50 -4.90 -5.41
CA LEU A 38 -12.53 -3.85 -5.68
C LEU A 38 -12.65 -3.35 -7.13
N PRO A 39 -12.37 -2.06 -7.38
CA PRO A 39 -12.09 -1.58 -8.73
C PRO A 39 -10.93 -2.36 -9.35
N ALA A 40 -10.98 -2.61 -10.66
CA ALA A 40 -9.97 -3.39 -11.38
C ALA A 40 -8.52 -2.90 -11.13
N ALA A 41 -8.30 -1.59 -11.07
CA ALA A 41 -6.98 -1.01 -10.79
C ALA A 41 -6.48 -1.31 -9.36
N ALA A 42 -7.38 -1.41 -8.38
CA ALA A 42 -7.01 -1.79 -7.01
C ALA A 42 -6.74 -3.31 -6.92
N GLY A 43 -7.57 -4.14 -7.57
CA GLY A 43 -7.33 -5.59 -7.64
C GLY A 43 -6.01 -5.94 -8.34
N ALA A 44 -5.63 -5.22 -9.39
CA ALA A 44 -4.34 -5.39 -10.05
C ALA A 44 -3.14 -5.02 -9.14
N GLN A 45 -3.29 -4.02 -8.27
CA GLN A 45 -2.26 -3.65 -7.30
C GLN A 45 -2.13 -4.69 -6.18
N GLU A 46 -3.25 -5.27 -5.72
CA GLU A 46 -3.26 -6.33 -4.70
C GLU A 46 -2.47 -7.56 -5.12
N LEU A 47 -2.53 -7.92 -6.41
CA LEU A 47 -1.82 -9.05 -6.99
C LEU A 47 -0.41 -8.71 -7.50
N SER A 48 0.03 -7.45 -7.40
CA SER A 48 1.31 -7.01 -7.94
C SER A 48 2.47 -7.38 -7.00
N ALA A 49 3.53 -7.94 -7.58
CA ALA A 49 4.83 -8.12 -6.91
C ALA A 49 5.85 -7.03 -7.32
N ASP A 50 5.43 -5.99 -8.04
CA ASP A 50 6.34 -4.90 -8.41
C ASP A 50 6.72 -4.11 -7.15
N PRO A 51 8.02 -3.90 -6.87
CA PRO A 51 8.47 -3.25 -5.63
C PRO A 51 8.10 -1.75 -5.56
N TRP A 52 7.80 -1.13 -6.70
CA TRP A 52 7.45 0.28 -6.81
C TRP A 52 6.29 0.49 -7.78
N LEU A 53 5.23 1.16 -7.30
CA LEU A 53 4.06 1.50 -8.09
C LEU A 53 3.95 3.02 -8.22
N CYS A 54 3.86 3.55 -9.44
CA CYS A 54 3.69 4.99 -9.63
C CYS A 54 2.36 5.47 -9.04
N VAL A 55 2.40 6.55 -8.25
CA VAL A 55 1.18 7.18 -7.75
C VAL A 55 0.53 7.93 -8.91
N PRO A 56 -0.75 7.67 -9.24
CA PRO A 56 -1.44 8.40 -10.30
C PRO A 56 -1.41 9.91 -10.06
N GLY A 57 -1.23 10.69 -11.12
CA GLY A 57 -1.08 12.15 -11.02
C GLY A 57 -2.23 12.86 -10.30
N GLU A 58 -3.46 12.38 -10.48
CA GLU A 58 -4.62 12.90 -9.76
C GLU A 58 -4.56 12.62 -8.25
N VAL A 59 -4.13 11.42 -7.86
CA VAL A 59 -3.94 11.05 -6.45
C VAL A 59 -2.84 11.92 -5.83
N LEU A 60 -1.72 12.12 -6.52
CA LEU A 60 -0.66 13.04 -6.07
C LEU A 60 -1.18 14.46 -5.90
N ARG A 61 -1.98 14.96 -6.84
CA ARG A 61 -2.58 16.31 -6.76
C ARG A 61 -3.43 16.46 -5.49
N VAL A 62 -4.23 15.46 -5.14
CA VAL A 62 -5.05 15.49 -3.91
C VAL A 62 -4.17 15.38 -2.66
N LEU A 63 -3.24 14.43 -2.61
CA LEU A 63 -2.39 14.20 -1.44
C LEU A 63 -1.50 15.40 -1.11
N ARG A 64 -1.03 16.14 -2.12
CA ARG A 64 -0.21 17.36 -1.95
C ARG A 64 -0.89 18.47 -1.15
N ARG A 65 -2.21 18.44 -0.96
CA ARG A 65 -2.91 19.42 -0.11
C ARG A 65 -2.56 19.30 1.37
N TRP A 66 -2.20 18.11 1.85
CA TRP A 66 -1.99 17.80 3.27
C TRP A 66 -0.74 16.96 3.56
N ARG A 67 -0.03 16.52 2.51
CA ARG A 67 1.23 15.76 2.63
C ARG A 67 2.41 16.64 2.20
N PRO A 68 3.62 16.39 2.75
CA PRO A 68 3.92 15.38 3.77
C PRO A 68 3.38 15.79 5.15
N THR A 69 3.03 14.79 5.96
CA THR A 69 2.76 15.04 7.38
C THR A 69 4.06 15.47 8.08
N PRO A 70 4.01 16.39 9.05
CA PRO A 70 5.20 16.81 9.77
C PRO A 70 5.81 15.63 10.54
N LEU A 71 7.13 15.56 10.57
CA LEU A 71 7.89 14.68 11.45
C LEU A 71 8.47 15.55 12.58
N VAL A 72 7.96 15.37 13.80
CA VAL A 72 8.34 16.18 14.96
C VAL A 72 9.06 15.31 15.97
N ARG A 73 10.21 15.76 16.45
CA ARG A 73 10.94 15.10 17.53
C ARG A 73 10.27 15.37 18.87
N ALA A 74 10.06 14.32 19.67
CA ALA A 74 9.39 14.40 20.96
C ALA A 74 10.33 14.86 22.09
N ALA A 75 10.92 16.05 21.99
CA ALA A 75 11.96 16.52 22.93
C ALA A 75 11.49 16.58 24.40
N ALA A 76 10.22 16.94 24.66
CA ALA A 76 9.67 16.95 26.01
C ALA A 76 9.51 15.53 26.60
N MET A 77 9.22 14.54 25.75
CA MET A 77 9.16 13.13 26.15
C MET A 77 10.57 12.62 26.47
N GLU A 78 11.57 12.95 25.64
CA GLU A 78 12.97 12.60 25.89
C GLU A 78 13.43 13.16 27.25
N ALA A 79 13.20 14.44 27.54
CA ALA A 79 13.58 15.05 28.82
C ALA A 79 12.90 14.41 30.04
N ALA A 80 11.67 13.88 29.88
CA ALA A 80 10.95 13.20 30.95
C ALA A 80 11.47 11.77 31.22
N LEU A 81 12.13 11.14 30.23
CA LEU A 81 12.64 9.78 30.31
C LEU A 81 14.08 9.69 30.86
N GLY A 82 14.82 10.81 30.89
CA GLY A 82 16.23 10.89 31.32
C GLY A 82 17.20 10.70 30.16
#